data_AF-A0A1B0FGN2-F1
#
_entry.id   AF-A0A1B0FGN2-F1
#
_cell.length_a   1.000
_cell.length_b   1.000
_cell.length_c   1.000
_cell.angle_alpha   90.00
_cell.angle_beta   90.00
_cell.angle_gamma   90.00
#
_symmetry.space_group_name_H-M   'P 1'
#
loop_
_entity.id
_entity.type
_entity.pdbx_description
1 polymer ?
#
loop_
_entity_poly.entity_id
_entity_poly.type
_entity_poly.pdbx_seq_one_letter_code
_entity_poly.pdbx_strand_id
1 'polypeptide(L)'
;MRMKKVGRNDYVFTGDLSVNRNLGNEQKISLMIFNYDGEQRKKGAAVYANEKDVCTFLKDHDDMYAPIAQASNLPAEYVCPFPKGNYAVDNYSLNLDFLPSETPKGEYMIEASLKDGMQAVSRIDIAVTIS
;
A
#
# COMPACT_ATOMS: atom_id res chain seq x y z
N MET A 1 8.60 3.39 9.25
CA MET A 1 7.15 3.68 9.23
C MET A 1 6.49 3.22 10.51
N ARG A 2 5.45 3.94 10.95
CA ARG A 2 4.62 3.63 12.12
C ARG A 2 3.15 3.69 11.69
N MET A 3 2.36 2.74 12.17
CA MET A 3 0.93 2.66 11.94
C MET A 3 0.20 2.65 13.30
N LYS A 4 -0.91 3.38 13.40
CA LYS A 4 -1.77 3.42 14.59
C LYS A 4 -3.22 3.25 14.19
N LYS A 5 -3.94 2.33 14.84
CA LYS A 5 -5.41 2.25 14.74
C LYS A 5 -6.04 3.40 15.52
N VAL A 6 -6.87 4.19 14.87
CA VAL A 6 -7.55 5.37 15.48
C VAL A 6 -9.06 5.25 15.50
N GLY A 7 -9.62 4.37 14.66
CA GLY A 7 -11.05 4.07 14.59
C GLY A 7 -11.30 2.58 14.37
N ARG A 8 -12.56 2.20 14.10
CA ARG A 8 -12.92 0.78 13.86
C ARG A 8 -12.19 0.22 12.62
N ASN A 9 -12.20 1.00 11.54
CA ASN A 9 -11.57 0.70 10.25
C ASN A 9 -10.56 1.79 9.83
N ASP A 10 -10.23 2.72 10.73
CA ASP A 10 -9.37 3.86 10.44
C ASP A 10 -7.98 3.68 11.05
N TYR A 11 -6.97 3.88 10.22
CA TYR A 11 -5.56 3.76 10.55
C TYR A 11 -4.81 5.02 10.11
N VAL A 12 -3.85 5.43 10.93
CA VAL A 12 -2.96 6.56 10.61
C VAL A 12 -1.55 6.04 10.38
N PHE A 13 -0.94 6.47 9.29
CA PHE A 13 0.42 6.13 8.87
C PHE A 13 1.33 7.35 8.89
N THR A 14 2.48 7.20 9.55
CA THR A 14 3.54 8.21 9.55
C THR A 14 4.89 7.54 9.32
N GLY A 15 5.72 8.13 8.47
CA GLY A 15 7.12 7.75 8.35
C GLY A 15 7.74 8.15 7.02
N ASP A 16 9.02 7.80 6.93
CA ASP A 16 9.85 8.16 5.79
C ASP A 16 10.06 6.97 4.84
N LEU A 17 10.15 7.28 3.54
CA LEU A 17 10.41 6.37 2.44
C LEU A 17 11.52 6.97 1.56
N SER A 18 12.54 6.18 1.23
CA SER A 18 13.56 6.57 0.25
C SER A 18 13.39 5.78 -1.03
N VAL A 19 13.23 6.49 -2.14
CA VAL A 19 13.19 5.93 -3.49
C VAL A 19 14.49 6.30 -4.20
N ASN A 20 15.33 5.30 -4.47
CA ASN A 20 16.71 5.50 -4.91
C ASN A 20 16.89 5.64 -6.43
N ARG A 21 15.83 5.39 -7.20
CA ARG A 21 15.79 5.51 -8.67
C ARG A 21 14.39 5.94 -9.11
N ASN A 22 14.28 6.59 -10.26
CA ASN A 22 12.96 6.89 -10.81
C ASN A 22 12.25 5.57 -11.09
N LEU A 23 10.96 5.47 -10.76
CA LEU A 23 10.15 4.28 -10.95
C LEU A 23 9.22 4.46 -12.14
N GLY A 24 9.55 3.84 -13.27
CA GLY A 24 8.74 3.87 -14.48
C GLY A 24 7.98 2.55 -14.72
N ASN A 25 7.64 2.31 -15.99
CA ASN A 25 6.93 1.09 -16.40
C ASN A 25 7.80 -0.17 -16.37
N GLU A 26 9.09 -0.03 -16.17
CA GLU A 26 10.04 -1.13 -16.00
C GLU A 26 9.90 -1.81 -14.62
N GLN A 27 9.34 -1.11 -13.61
CA GLN A 27 9.00 -1.70 -12.32
C GLN A 27 7.50 -1.98 -12.22
N LYS A 28 7.16 -2.95 -11.37
CA LYS A 28 5.79 -3.34 -11.07
C LYS A 28 5.45 -3.17 -9.61
N ILE A 29 4.21 -2.81 -9.33
CA ILE A 29 3.61 -2.90 -8.00
C ILE A 29 2.72 -4.14 -7.98
N SER A 30 2.92 -5.00 -6.98
CA SER A 30 2.11 -6.18 -6.69
C SER A 30 1.42 -5.97 -5.35
N LEU A 31 0.10 -5.81 -5.37
CA LEU A 31 -0.76 -5.73 -4.20
C LEU A 31 -1.50 -7.06 -4.02
N MET A 32 -1.24 -7.76 -2.92
CA MET A 32 -1.90 -9.02 -2.57
C MET A 32 -2.54 -8.91 -1.19
N ILE A 33 -3.73 -9.47 -1.03
CA ILE A 33 -4.41 -9.57 0.27
C ILE A 33 -4.66 -11.04 0.55
N PHE A 34 -4.29 -11.48 1.74
CA PHE A 34 -4.45 -12.84 2.22
C PHE A 34 -5.34 -12.85 3.45
N ASN A 35 -6.10 -13.93 3.63
CA ASN A 35 -6.55 -14.29 4.97
C ASN A 35 -5.32 -14.47 5.87
N TYR A 36 -5.41 -14.07 7.13
CA TYR A 36 -4.29 -14.12 8.06
C TYR A 36 -4.72 -14.73 9.39
N ASP A 37 -3.87 -15.58 9.96
CA ASP A 37 -3.96 -16.05 11.34
C ASP A 37 -2.87 -15.33 12.11
N GLY A 38 -3.23 -14.31 12.89
CA GLY A 38 -2.33 -13.48 13.66
C GLY A 38 -1.71 -14.20 14.86
N GLU A 39 -2.41 -15.19 15.43
CA GLU A 39 -1.88 -16.01 16.53
C GLU A 39 -0.73 -16.89 16.05
N GLN A 40 -0.91 -17.56 14.91
CA GLN A 40 0.09 -18.43 14.30
C GLN A 40 1.04 -17.68 13.35
N ARG A 41 0.79 -16.39 13.12
CA ARG A 41 1.48 -15.53 12.15
C ARG A 41 1.53 -16.13 10.75
N LYS A 42 0.44 -16.77 10.32
CA LYS A 42 0.39 -17.57 9.10
C LYS A 42 -0.55 -16.96 8.07
N LYS A 43 -0.09 -16.84 6.83
CA LYS A 43 -0.94 -16.47 5.70
C LYS A 43 -1.78 -17.68 5.26
N GLY A 44 -3.06 -17.43 5.03
CA GLY A 44 -4.00 -18.34 4.39
C GLY A 44 -4.10 -18.09 2.89
N ALA A 45 -5.28 -18.33 2.33
CA ALA A 45 -5.56 -18.11 0.91
C ALA A 45 -5.46 -16.63 0.53
N ALA A 46 -4.97 -16.36 -0.68
CA ALA A 46 -5.08 -15.04 -1.30
C ALA A 46 -6.55 -14.77 -1.66
N VAL A 47 -7.06 -13.62 -1.24
CA VAL A 47 -8.43 -13.16 -1.52
C VAL A 47 -8.46 -11.99 -2.51
N TYR A 48 -7.32 -11.35 -2.72
CA TYR A 48 -7.12 -10.31 -3.73
C TYR A 48 -5.69 -10.38 -4.28
N ALA A 49 -5.53 -10.17 -5.58
CA ALA A 49 -4.24 -10.05 -6.22
C ALA A 49 -4.34 -9.06 -7.38
N ASN A 50 -3.49 -8.04 -7.37
CA ASN A 50 -3.33 -7.11 -8.48
C ASN A 50 -1.84 -6.88 -8.71
N GLU A 51 -1.41 -6.94 -9.96
CA GLU A 51 -0.05 -6.58 -10.35
C GLU A 51 -0.11 -5.72 -11.61
N LYS A 52 0.54 -4.56 -11.56
CA LYS A 52 0.60 -3.60 -12.66
C LYS A 52 1.95 -2.89 -12.66
N ASP A 53 2.33 -2.33 -13.80
CA ASP A 53 3.48 -1.44 -13.88
C ASP A 53 3.24 -0.18 -13.03
N VAL A 54 4.29 0.40 -12.45
CA VAL A 54 4.17 1.49 -11.44
C VAL A 54 3.32 2.65 -11.95
N CYS A 55 3.54 3.12 -13.19
CA CYS A 55 2.79 4.25 -13.72
C CYS A 55 1.30 3.95 -13.84
N THR A 56 0.96 2.74 -14.29
CA THR A 56 -0.43 2.31 -14.45
C THR A 56 -1.09 2.13 -13.09
N PHE A 57 -0.38 1.52 -12.13
CA PHE A 57 -0.89 1.36 -10.77
C PHE A 57 -1.22 2.70 -10.12
N LEU A 58 -0.28 3.65 -10.13
CA LEU A 58 -0.47 4.97 -9.51
C LEU A 58 -1.57 5.78 -10.21
N LYS A 59 -1.72 5.64 -11.53
CA LYS A 59 -2.79 6.32 -12.28
C LYS A 59 -4.17 5.74 -11.99
N ASP A 60 -4.27 4.41 -11.91
CA ASP A 60 -5.55 3.72 -11.67
C ASP A 60 -6.03 3.87 -10.22
N HIS A 61 -5.10 4.16 -9.30
CA HIS A 61 -5.34 4.38 -7.87
C HIS A 61 -5.11 5.85 -7.47
N ASP A 62 -5.53 6.79 -8.31
CA ASP A 62 -5.43 8.23 -8.02
C ASP A 62 -6.23 8.63 -6.76
N ASP A 63 -7.32 7.90 -6.50
CA ASP A 63 -8.14 8.00 -5.29
C ASP A 63 -7.35 7.68 -4.01
N MET A 64 -6.36 6.78 -4.10
CA MET A 64 -5.41 6.51 -3.02
C MET A 64 -4.22 7.47 -3.04
N TYR A 65 -3.74 7.87 -4.22
CA TYR A 65 -2.57 8.72 -4.37
C TYR A 65 -2.79 10.13 -3.82
N ALA A 66 -3.89 10.78 -4.20
CA ALA A 66 -4.15 12.17 -3.85
C ALA A 66 -4.20 12.42 -2.33
N PRO A 67 -4.88 11.59 -1.51
CA PRO A 67 -4.85 11.73 -0.05
C PRO A 67 -3.45 11.52 0.56
N ILE A 68 -2.64 10.60 0.02
CA ILE A 68 -1.26 10.40 0.49
C ILE A 68 -0.41 11.63 0.12
N ALA A 69 -0.57 12.17 -1.08
CA ALA A 69 0.15 13.36 -1.53
C ALA A 69 -0.17 14.59 -0.65
N GLN A 70 -1.41 14.76 -0.22
CA GLN A 70 -1.81 15.81 0.72
C GLN A 70 -1.17 15.66 2.10
N ALA A 71 -0.95 14.42 2.54
CA ALA A 71 -0.33 14.08 3.82
C ALA A 71 1.20 13.88 3.73
N SER A 72 1.84 14.29 2.63
CA SER A 72 3.27 14.03 2.42
C SER A 72 3.94 15.12 1.58
N ASN A 73 5.22 14.93 1.31
CA ASN A 73 5.98 15.69 0.31
C ASN A 73 6.06 14.97 -1.05
N LEU A 74 5.12 14.05 -1.35
CA LEU A 74 4.99 13.48 -2.68
C LEU A 74 4.62 14.57 -3.71
N PRO A 75 4.85 14.34 -5.01
CA PRO A 75 4.29 15.19 -6.06
C PRO A 75 2.77 15.35 -5.88
N ALA A 76 2.28 16.60 -5.95
CA ALA A 76 0.87 16.91 -5.71
C ALA A 76 -0.05 16.33 -6.80
N GLU A 77 0.48 16.20 -8.01
CA GLU A 77 -0.17 15.53 -9.13
C GLU A 77 0.61 14.27 -9.46
N TYR A 78 -0.09 13.29 -10.04
CA TYR A 78 0.55 12.12 -10.60
C TYR A 78 1.62 12.52 -11.62
N VAL A 79 2.86 12.09 -11.36
CA VAL A 79 3.99 12.22 -12.30
C VAL A 79 4.57 10.84 -12.52
N CYS A 80 4.75 10.45 -13.79
CA CYS A 80 5.51 9.25 -14.16
C CYS A 80 6.62 9.57 -15.17
N PRO A 81 7.84 9.00 -15.02
CA PRO A 81 8.26 8.07 -13.98
C PRO A 81 8.22 8.71 -12.58
N PHE A 82 7.79 7.93 -11.58
CA PHE A 82 7.70 8.41 -10.21
C PHE A 82 9.10 8.80 -9.72
N PRO A 83 9.31 10.03 -9.25
CA PRO A 83 10.65 10.55 -9.04
C PRO A 83 11.40 9.79 -7.92
N LYS A 84 12.73 9.71 -8.06
CA LYS A 84 13.59 9.35 -6.93
C LYS A 84 13.58 10.48 -5.90
N GLY A 85 13.67 10.14 -4.63
CA GLY A 85 13.65 11.13 -3.55
C GLY A 85 13.47 10.52 -2.18
N ASN A 86 13.53 11.39 -1.18
CA ASN A 86 13.15 11.07 0.19
C ASN A 86 11.77 11.66 0.45
N TYR A 87 10.83 10.78 0.77
CA TYR A 87 9.45 11.11 0.99
C TYR A 87 9.10 10.93 2.46
N ALA A 88 8.51 11.95 3.06
CA ALA A 88 7.98 11.93 4.40
C ALA A 88 6.46 11.94 4.31
N VAL A 89 5.83 10.94 4.90
CA VAL A 89 4.37 10.86 5.06
C VAL A 89 4.05 11.18 6.51
N ASP A 90 3.18 12.15 6.75
CA ASP A 90 2.75 12.55 8.07
C ASP A 90 1.23 12.43 8.22
N ASN A 91 0.82 11.51 9.09
CA ASN A 91 -0.58 11.27 9.46
C ASN A 91 -1.52 10.96 8.29
N TYR A 92 -1.05 10.19 7.29
CA TYR A 92 -1.94 9.68 6.24
C TYR A 92 -3.01 8.77 6.85
N SER A 93 -4.28 9.10 6.61
CA SER A 93 -5.42 8.31 7.07
C SER A 93 -5.79 7.26 6.03
N LEU A 94 -5.57 6.00 6.35
CA LEU A 94 -6.10 4.86 5.60
C LEU A 94 -7.38 4.39 6.27
N ASN A 95 -8.48 4.50 5.53
CA ASN A 95 -9.74 3.87 5.88
C ASN A 95 -9.89 2.57 5.06
N LEU A 96 -10.28 1.47 5.72
CA LEU A 96 -10.42 0.16 5.06
C LEU A 96 -11.70 -0.01 4.20
N ASP A 97 -12.47 1.05 3.97
CA ASP A 97 -13.71 1.04 3.15
C ASP A 97 -13.43 0.79 1.66
N PHE A 98 -12.15 0.81 1.22
CA PHE A 98 -11.77 0.31 -0.11
C PHE A 98 -11.98 -1.21 -0.23
N LEU A 99 -12.04 -1.92 0.89
CA LEU A 99 -12.47 -3.31 0.92
C LEU A 99 -14.00 -3.35 0.76
N PRO A 100 -14.56 -4.24 -0.09
CA PRO A 100 -16.01 -4.37 -0.23
C PRO A 100 -16.69 -4.55 1.14
N SER A 101 -17.87 -3.98 1.34
CA SER A 101 -18.64 -4.13 2.59
C SER A 101 -18.99 -5.58 2.94
N GLU A 102 -19.03 -6.44 1.92
CA GLU A 102 -19.22 -7.89 2.00
C GLU A 102 -17.96 -8.63 2.50
N THR A 103 -16.83 -7.94 2.65
CA THR A 103 -15.56 -8.54 3.08
C THR A 103 -15.77 -9.18 4.46
N PRO A 104 -15.53 -10.49 4.61
CA PRO A 104 -15.75 -11.16 5.87
C PRO A 104 -14.97 -10.51 7.01
N LYS A 105 -15.55 -10.54 8.21
CA LYS A 105 -14.81 -10.16 9.42
C LYS A 105 -13.68 -11.16 9.65
N GLY A 106 -12.53 -10.65 10.06
CA GLY A 106 -11.35 -11.48 10.27
C GLY A 106 -10.06 -10.70 10.19
N GLU A 107 -8.95 -11.42 10.28
CA GLU A 107 -7.62 -10.88 10.13
C GLU A 107 -7.12 -11.08 8.70
N TYR A 108 -6.48 -10.05 8.16
CA TYR A 108 -5.96 -10.02 6.81
C TYR A 108 -4.53 -9.50 6.79
N MET A 109 -3.75 -10.02 5.83
CA MET A 109 -2.42 -9.53 5.54
C MET A 109 -2.44 -8.87 4.17
N ILE A 110 -2.18 -7.56 4.13
CA ILE A 110 -2.00 -6.79 2.92
C ILE A 110 -0.50 -6.73 2.63
N GLU A 111 -0.09 -7.20 1.46
CA GLU A 111 1.29 -7.12 0.98
C GLU A 111 1.35 -6.23 -0.26
N ALA A 112 2.10 -5.13 -0.17
CA ALA A 112 2.44 -4.28 -1.29
C ALA A 112 3.93 -4.45 -1.62
N SER A 113 4.25 -4.99 -2.79
CA SER A 113 5.63 -5.24 -3.24
C SER A 113 5.97 -4.38 -4.44
N LEU A 114 7.16 -3.76 -4.43
CA LEU A 114 7.80 -3.21 -5.63
C LEU A 114 8.66 -4.31 -6.25
N LYS A 115 8.49 -4.57 -7.54
CA LYS A 115 9.24 -5.55 -8.32
C LYS A 115 10.07 -4.89 -9.41
N ASP A 116 11.28 -5.39 -9.60
CA ASP A 116 12.15 -5.09 -10.74
C ASP A 116 12.31 -6.39 -11.54
N GLY A 117 11.64 -6.48 -12.69
CA GLY A 117 11.40 -7.76 -13.38
C GLY A 117 10.55 -8.72 -12.53
N MET A 118 11.03 -9.95 -12.32
CA MET A 118 10.34 -10.96 -11.50
C MET A 118 10.68 -10.88 -10.00
N GLN A 119 11.68 -10.06 -9.62
CA GLN A 119 12.19 -10.02 -8.25
C GLN A 119 11.51 -8.90 -7.46
N ALA A 120 11.00 -9.21 -6.27
CA ALA A 120 10.57 -8.18 -5.32
C ALA A 120 11.81 -7.50 -4.72
N VAL A 121 11.93 -6.19 -4.94
CA VAL A 121 13.05 -5.36 -4.46
C VAL A 121 12.70 -4.56 -3.21
N SER A 122 11.41 -4.40 -2.93
CA SER A 122 10.89 -3.82 -1.67
C SER A 122 9.52 -4.39 -1.37
N ARG A 123 9.15 -4.47 -0.10
CA ARG A 123 7.84 -4.94 0.35
C ARG A 123 7.40 -4.25 1.64
N ILE A 124 6.10 -3.98 1.72
CA ILE A 124 5.40 -3.54 2.92
C ILE A 124 4.32 -4.57 3.24
N ASP A 125 4.33 -5.08 4.47
CA ASP A 125 3.35 -6.04 4.98
C ASP A 125 2.55 -5.38 6.10
N ILE A 126 1.22 -5.39 5.98
CA ILE A 126 0.30 -4.77 6.94
C ILE A 126 -0.74 -5.80 7.37
N ALA A 127 -0.70 -6.16 8.65
CA ALA A 127 -1.77 -6.94 9.27
C ALA A 127 -2.91 -6.00 9.69
N VAL A 128 -4.13 -6.32 9.27
CA VAL A 128 -5.35 -5.58 9.64
C VAL A 128 -6.42 -6.53 10.15
N THR A 129 -7.34 -6.02 10.97
CA THR A 129 -8.48 -6.76 11.47
C THR A 129 -9.76 -6.02 11.10
N ILE A 130 -10.63 -6.70 10.36
CA ILE A 130 -11.96 -6.22 9.97
C ILE A 130 -12.96 -6.72 11.01
N SER A 131 -13.72 -5.80 11.61
CA SER A 131 -14.60 -6.06 12.78
C SER A 131 -16.01 -5.55 12.59
#